data_AF-A0A944V3R4-F1
#
_entry.id   AF-A0A944V3R4-F1
#
_cell.length_a   1.000
_cell.length_b   1.000
_cell.length_c   1.000
_cell.angle_alpha   90.00
_cell.angle_beta   90.00
_cell.angle_gamma   90.00
#
_symmetry.space_group_name_H-M   'P 1'
#
loop_
_entity.id
_entity.type
_entity.pdbx_description
1 polymer ?
#
loop_
_entity_poly.entity_id
_entity_poly.type
_entity_poly.pdbx_seq_one_letter_code
_entity_poly.pdbx_strand_id
1 'polypeptide(L)'
;MKRLLILLLLIGTSNIYSITLKEVYKTAPTQGEYDKYLALETGVTYTGGLLIGPIYDPIIDELSGPQGLNARIEGNGAILDLEGEQICISFCNNKLDIDNCIIINGNIRYRGFNNEFGEVLPTGYVQYCTFYKPQDHAIRLQGTGGNITLERNIFVDAVDTGDDFTHLTGVPMEWLPTGSNVAISIFYATYGIPTLLDNWSYHSEEEINLDGTKHFVELCEYG
;
A
#
# COMPACT_ATOMS: atom_id res chain seq x y z
N MET A 1 -19.29 -46.78 -0.42
CA MET A 1 -18.05 -46.32 0.26
C MET A 1 -16.99 -45.76 -0.69
N LYS A 2 -16.45 -46.50 -1.68
CA LYS A 2 -15.37 -46.00 -2.57
C LYS A 2 -15.67 -44.69 -3.33
N ARG A 3 -16.91 -44.47 -3.78
CA ARG A 3 -17.31 -43.22 -4.49
C ARG A 3 -17.42 -41.99 -3.58
N LEU A 4 -17.72 -42.18 -2.29
CA LEU A 4 -17.79 -41.09 -1.31
C LEU A 4 -16.39 -40.62 -0.90
N LEU A 5 -15.43 -41.55 -0.83
CA LEU A 5 -14.03 -41.25 -0.53
C LEU A 5 -13.36 -40.42 -1.63
N ILE A 6 -13.70 -40.69 -2.91
CA ILE A 6 -13.18 -39.94 -4.07
C ILE A 6 -13.75 -38.51 -4.10
N LEU A 7 -15.04 -38.34 -3.77
CA LEU A 7 -15.67 -37.02 -3.69
C LEU A 7 -15.08 -36.17 -2.55
N LEU A 8 -14.81 -36.77 -1.39
CA LEU A 8 -14.14 -36.12 -0.25
C LEU A 8 -12.67 -35.77 -0.55
N LEU A 9 -11.95 -36.61 -1.32
CA LEU A 9 -10.59 -36.29 -1.76
C LEU A 9 -10.57 -35.11 -2.76
N LEU A 10 -11.54 -35.04 -3.66
CA LEU A 10 -11.67 -33.96 -4.65
C LEU A 10 -12.06 -32.60 -4.02
N ILE A 11 -12.83 -32.62 -2.94
CA ILE A 11 -13.15 -31.42 -2.14
C ILE A 11 -11.97 -31.01 -1.25
N GLY A 12 -11.11 -31.96 -0.85
CA GLY A 12 -9.89 -31.68 -0.07
C GLY A 12 -8.71 -31.14 -0.89
N THR A 13 -8.78 -31.20 -2.22
CA THR A 13 -7.72 -30.71 -3.13
C THR A 13 -8.04 -29.40 -3.83
N SER A 14 -9.20 -28.78 -3.58
CA SER A 14 -9.45 -27.41 -4.01
C SER A 14 -8.67 -26.44 -3.12
N ASN A 15 -7.37 -26.42 -3.39
CA ASN A 15 -6.42 -25.32 -3.18
C ASN A 15 -6.62 -24.48 -1.92
N ILE A 16 -6.15 -25.01 -0.79
CA ILE A 16 -5.70 -24.19 0.35
C ILE A 16 -4.25 -23.71 0.09
N TYR A 17 -3.91 -23.44 -1.17
CA TYR A 17 -2.66 -22.77 -1.48
C TYR A 17 -2.96 -21.28 -1.47
N SER A 18 -2.60 -20.62 -0.37
CA SER A 18 -2.51 -19.17 -0.35
C SER A 18 -1.49 -18.77 -1.40
N ILE A 19 -1.95 -18.13 -2.48
CA ILE A 19 -1.06 -17.56 -3.49
C ILE A 19 -0.62 -16.20 -2.97
N THR A 20 0.69 -15.95 -2.97
CA THR A 20 1.18 -14.66 -2.49
C THR A 20 1.04 -13.60 -3.58
N LEU A 21 0.81 -12.35 -3.18
CA LEU A 21 0.78 -11.22 -4.13
C LEU A 21 2.10 -11.11 -4.92
N LYS A 22 3.22 -11.42 -4.25
CA LYS A 22 4.56 -11.45 -4.87
C LYS A 22 4.69 -12.52 -5.96
N GLU A 23 4.07 -13.68 -5.81
CA GLU A 23 4.06 -14.72 -6.85
C GLU A 23 3.27 -14.28 -8.08
N VAL A 24 2.09 -13.68 -7.86
CA VAL A 24 1.30 -13.09 -8.95
C VAL A 24 2.10 -12.02 -9.68
N TYR A 25 2.75 -11.11 -8.94
CA TYR A 25 3.57 -10.05 -9.52
C TYR A 25 4.72 -10.59 -10.39
N LYS A 26 5.39 -11.66 -9.94
CA LYS A 26 6.51 -12.25 -10.69
C LYS A 26 6.08 -12.78 -12.06
N THR A 27 4.92 -13.42 -12.13
CA THR A 27 4.39 -14.03 -13.36
C THR A 27 3.46 -13.13 -14.16
N ALA A 28 3.06 -11.98 -13.61
CA ALA A 28 2.18 -11.03 -14.26
C ALA A 28 2.74 -10.57 -15.62
N PRO A 29 1.92 -10.57 -16.67
CA PRO A 29 2.32 -10.13 -18.00
C PRO A 29 2.44 -8.61 -18.06
N THR A 30 3.11 -8.13 -19.10
CA THR A 30 3.07 -6.74 -19.53
C THR A 30 1.74 -6.47 -20.25
N GLN A 31 1.11 -5.33 -19.98
CA GLN A 31 -0.11 -4.91 -20.65
C GLN A 31 -0.19 -3.37 -20.72
N GLY A 32 -0.29 -2.84 -21.94
CA GLY A 32 -0.31 -1.39 -22.14
C GLY A 32 0.98 -0.71 -21.67
N GLU A 33 0.86 0.24 -20.75
CA GLU A 33 1.99 0.98 -20.14
C GLU A 33 2.60 0.27 -18.91
N TYR A 34 1.99 -0.82 -18.44
CA TYR A 34 2.42 -1.54 -17.26
C TYR A 34 3.32 -2.70 -17.64
N ASP A 35 4.51 -2.71 -17.05
CA ASP A 35 5.42 -3.85 -17.08
C ASP A 35 4.80 -5.07 -16.39
N LYS A 36 3.99 -4.82 -15.35
CA LYS A 36 3.31 -5.81 -14.51
C LYS A 36 1.81 -5.50 -14.37
N TYR A 37 0.98 -6.28 -15.04
CA TYR A 37 -0.48 -6.19 -14.95
C TYR A 37 -1.06 -7.40 -14.20
N LEU A 38 -1.53 -7.17 -12.99
CA LEU A 38 -2.09 -8.19 -12.11
C LEU A 38 -3.61 -8.12 -12.18
N ALA A 39 -4.21 -8.99 -13.01
CA ALA A 39 -5.66 -9.21 -13.02
C ALA A 39 -6.00 -10.25 -11.96
N LEU A 40 -6.51 -9.80 -10.81
CA LEU A 40 -6.83 -10.68 -9.69
C LEU A 40 -8.25 -11.26 -9.82
N GLU A 41 -8.45 -12.43 -9.23
CA GLU A 41 -9.74 -13.13 -9.24
C GLU A 41 -10.64 -12.63 -8.10
N THR A 42 -11.91 -12.35 -8.42
CA THR A 42 -12.90 -11.88 -7.45
C THR A 42 -13.04 -12.82 -6.26
N GLY A 43 -12.96 -12.28 -5.04
CA GLY A 43 -13.16 -13.03 -3.81
C GLY A 43 -12.02 -14.01 -3.45
N VAL A 44 -10.95 -14.07 -4.26
CA VAL A 44 -9.73 -14.81 -3.92
C VAL A 44 -8.88 -13.98 -2.97
N THR A 45 -8.31 -14.63 -1.96
CA THR A 45 -7.35 -14.02 -1.04
C THR A 45 -5.93 -14.22 -1.54
N TYR A 46 -5.19 -13.13 -1.66
CA TYR A 46 -3.75 -13.11 -1.94
C TYR A 46 -3.02 -12.61 -0.70
N THR A 47 -1.97 -13.33 -0.28
CA THR A 47 -1.26 -12.98 0.96
C THR A 47 0.10 -12.30 0.74
N GLY A 48 0.54 -11.58 1.77
CA GLY A 48 1.85 -10.94 1.83
C GLY A 48 1.95 -9.64 1.03
N GLY A 49 3.03 -8.89 1.28
CA GLY A 49 3.28 -7.58 0.71
C GLY A 49 3.96 -7.63 -0.65
N LEU A 50 4.22 -6.44 -1.18
CA LEU A 50 4.88 -6.25 -2.46
C LEU A 50 5.77 -5.00 -2.42
N LEU A 51 7.04 -5.14 -2.79
CA LEU A 51 7.96 -4.01 -2.92
C LEU A 51 8.32 -3.81 -4.40
N ILE A 52 8.14 -2.58 -4.89
CA ILE A 52 8.45 -2.14 -6.25
C ILE A 52 9.44 -0.98 -6.18
N GLY A 53 10.66 -1.22 -6.64
CA GLY A 53 11.74 -0.24 -6.60
C GLY A 53 12.73 -0.46 -5.45
N PRO A 54 13.79 0.37 -5.40
CA PRO A 54 14.86 0.21 -4.44
C PRO A 54 14.46 0.65 -3.02
N ILE A 55 15.28 0.29 -2.05
CA ILE A 55 15.21 0.73 -0.65
C ILE A 55 16.40 1.66 -0.39
N TYR A 56 16.16 2.74 0.35
CA TYR A 56 17.22 3.62 0.82
C TYR A 56 17.86 3.05 2.10
N ASP A 57 19.18 2.86 2.07
CA ASP A 57 19.98 2.49 3.23
C ASP A 57 20.63 3.73 3.84
N PRO A 58 20.17 4.21 5.01
CA PRO A 58 20.70 5.42 5.63
C PRO A 58 22.11 5.24 6.23
N ILE A 59 22.62 4.02 6.36
CA ILE A 59 23.95 3.76 6.95
C ILE A 59 25.05 4.07 5.93
N ILE A 60 24.82 3.67 4.68
CA ILE A 60 25.76 3.88 3.57
C ILE A 60 25.33 4.97 2.61
N ASP A 61 24.13 5.53 2.80
CA ASP A 61 23.58 6.62 2.00
C ASP A 61 23.40 6.23 0.52
N GLU A 62 22.87 5.03 0.28
CA GLU A 62 22.70 4.46 -1.06
C GLU A 62 21.33 3.80 -1.25
N LEU A 63 20.86 3.78 -2.50
CA LEU A 63 19.72 2.97 -2.92
C LEU A 63 20.16 1.56 -3.26
N SER A 64 19.50 0.56 -2.66
CA SER A 64 19.77 -0.86 -2.89
C SER A 64 18.52 -1.60 -3.37
N GLY A 65 18.72 -2.61 -4.21
CA GLY A 65 17.63 -3.45 -4.73
C GLY A 65 17.30 -3.20 -6.21
N PRO A 66 16.27 -3.90 -6.72
CA PRO A 66 15.89 -3.80 -8.13
C PRO A 66 15.28 -2.43 -8.45
N GLN A 67 15.40 -2.02 -9.71
CA GLN A 67 14.70 -0.85 -10.23
C GLN A 67 13.18 -1.05 -10.17
N GLY A 68 12.45 0.07 -10.09
CA GLY A 68 10.99 0.07 -10.13
C GLY A 68 10.46 -0.40 -11.49
N LEU A 69 9.21 -0.85 -11.48
CA LEU A 69 8.46 -1.22 -12.68
C LEU A 69 7.09 -0.57 -12.60
N ASN A 70 6.51 -0.23 -13.75
CA ASN A 70 5.12 0.19 -13.79
C ASN A 70 4.22 -1.01 -13.51
N ALA A 71 3.41 -0.91 -12.45
CA ALA A 71 2.57 -1.99 -12.00
C ALA A 71 1.11 -1.55 -11.88
N ARG A 72 0.21 -2.45 -12.27
CA ARG A 72 -1.23 -2.31 -12.03
C ARG A 72 -1.75 -3.54 -11.32
N ILE A 73 -2.54 -3.32 -10.27
CA ILE A 73 -3.32 -4.32 -9.56
C ILE A 73 -4.80 -4.05 -9.83
N GLU A 74 -5.39 -4.83 -10.73
CA GLU A 74 -6.81 -4.83 -11.01
C GLU A 74 -7.46 -5.89 -10.12
N GLY A 75 -8.05 -5.45 -9.01
CA GLY A 75 -8.48 -6.32 -7.92
C GLY A 75 -9.71 -7.16 -8.23
N ASN A 76 -10.67 -6.64 -9.00
CA ASN A 76 -11.97 -7.28 -9.25
C ASN A 76 -12.71 -7.74 -7.96
N GLY A 77 -12.47 -7.10 -6.81
CA GLY A 77 -12.99 -7.49 -5.51
C GLY A 77 -12.19 -8.61 -4.82
N ALA A 78 -10.94 -8.84 -5.22
CA ALA A 78 -10.00 -9.71 -4.52
C ALA A 78 -9.66 -9.16 -3.12
N ILE A 79 -9.27 -10.06 -2.22
CA ILE A 79 -8.80 -9.72 -0.87
C ILE A 79 -7.27 -9.76 -0.87
N LEU A 80 -6.64 -8.67 -0.47
CA LEU A 80 -5.20 -8.58 -0.21
C LEU A 80 -5.00 -8.63 1.31
N ASP A 81 -4.66 -9.80 1.83
CA ASP A 81 -4.30 -9.96 3.24
C ASP A 81 -2.79 -9.80 3.37
N LEU A 82 -2.36 -8.62 3.78
CA LEU A 82 -0.95 -8.26 3.72
C LEU A 82 -0.13 -8.85 4.87
N GLU A 83 -0.75 -9.52 5.85
CA GLU A 83 -0.07 -10.23 6.95
C GLU A 83 0.93 -9.36 7.75
N GLY A 84 0.62 -8.06 7.87
CA GLY A 84 1.44 -7.03 8.50
C GLY A 84 2.47 -6.38 7.58
N GLU A 85 2.56 -6.83 6.33
CA GLU A 85 3.42 -6.24 5.30
C GLU A 85 2.72 -5.07 4.58
N GLN A 86 3.41 -4.51 3.57
CA GLN A 86 2.95 -3.37 2.79
C GLN A 86 3.05 -3.64 1.28
N ILE A 87 2.18 -2.99 0.50
CA ILE A 87 2.40 -2.77 -0.93
C ILE A 87 3.10 -1.42 -1.08
N CYS A 88 4.37 -1.43 -1.42
CA CYS A 88 5.20 -0.24 -1.47
C CYS A 88 5.82 -0.05 -2.85
N ILE A 89 5.65 1.15 -3.41
CA ILE A 89 6.47 1.66 -4.50
C ILE A 89 7.44 2.70 -3.95
N SER A 90 8.74 2.46 -4.12
CA SER A 90 9.77 3.26 -3.45
C SER A 90 10.86 3.73 -4.39
N PHE A 91 11.22 5.00 -4.24
CA PHE A 91 12.42 5.63 -4.78
C PHE A 91 12.65 5.38 -6.27
N CYS A 92 11.58 5.51 -7.06
CA CYS A 92 11.60 5.39 -8.51
C CYS A 92 10.55 6.31 -9.15
N ASN A 93 10.72 6.61 -10.44
CA ASN A 93 9.78 7.39 -11.25
C ASN A 93 8.75 6.50 -11.97
N ASN A 94 8.37 5.40 -11.32
CA ASN A 94 7.41 4.43 -11.85
C ASN A 94 6.00 4.68 -11.31
N LYS A 95 5.05 3.98 -11.93
CA LYS A 95 3.62 4.07 -11.61
C LYS A 95 3.14 2.83 -10.87
N LEU A 96 2.37 3.02 -9.80
CA LEU A 96 1.61 1.96 -9.14
C LEU A 96 0.13 2.35 -9.11
N ASP A 97 -0.67 1.56 -9.81
CA ASP A 97 -2.12 1.71 -9.88
C ASP A 97 -2.81 0.52 -9.20
N ILE A 98 -3.73 0.79 -8.29
CA ILE A 98 -4.48 -0.24 -7.55
C ILE A 98 -5.96 0.12 -7.60
N ASP A 99 -6.78 -0.79 -8.11
CA ASP A 99 -8.23 -0.60 -8.14
C ASP A 99 -9.01 -1.82 -7.63
N ASN A 100 -10.18 -1.55 -7.03
CA ASN A 100 -11.20 -2.55 -6.72
C ASN A 100 -10.69 -3.72 -5.85
N CYS A 101 -9.96 -3.41 -4.77
CA CYS A 101 -9.43 -4.40 -3.82
C CYS A 101 -10.06 -4.25 -2.43
N ILE A 102 -10.14 -5.34 -1.67
CA ILE A 102 -10.31 -5.31 -0.22
C ILE A 102 -8.93 -5.56 0.40
N ILE A 103 -8.41 -4.62 1.19
CA ILE A 103 -7.06 -4.66 1.76
C ILE A 103 -7.17 -4.76 3.26
N ILE A 104 -6.51 -5.75 3.86
CA ILE A 104 -6.52 -6.00 5.30
C ILE A 104 -5.13 -6.25 5.84
N ASN A 105 -4.97 -6.05 7.14
CA ASN A 105 -3.75 -6.38 7.89
C ASN A 105 -2.46 -5.80 7.27
N GLY A 106 -2.51 -4.59 6.72
CA GLY A 106 -1.34 -3.92 6.17
C GLY A 106 -1.73 -2.68 5.39
N ASN A 107 -0.81 -2.15 4.58
CA ASN A 107 -0.98 -0.83 4.00
C ASN A 107 -0.40 -0.65 2.60
N ILE A 108 -0.69 0.51 2.01
CA ILE A 108 -0.06 0.98 0.77
C ILE A 108 0.85 2.15 1.09
N ARG A 109 2.07 2.14 0.53
CA ARG A 109 3.04 3.21 0.74
C ARG A 109 3.70 3.65 -0.57
N TYR A 110 3.66 4.95 -0.84
CA TYR A 110 4.43 5.59 -1.89
C TYR A 110 5.59 6.34 -1.24
N ARG A 111 6.83 6.00 -1.60
CA ARG A 111 8.05 6.65 -1.09
C ARG A 111 8.81 7.33 -2.23
N GLY A 112 8.97 8.64 -2.15
CA GLY A 112 9.81 9.42 -3.05
C GLY A 112 10.85 10.23 -2.29
N PHE A 113 11.68 10.96 -3.03
CA PHE A 113 12.50 12.04 -2.51
C PHE A 113 12.82 13.04 -3.62
N ASN A 114 13.22 14.24 -3.20
CA ASN A 114 13.75 15.29 -4.04
C ASN A 114 14.87 15.96 -3.25
N ASN A 115 16.10 15.49 -3.47
CA ASN A 115 17.28 15.90 -2.74
C ASN A 115 18.52 15.85 -3.65
N GLU A 116 19.72 15.89 -3.08
CA GLU A 116 20.98 15.87 -3.84
C GLU A 116 21.23 14.57 -4.62
N PHE A 117 20.55 13.46 -4.26
CA PHE A 117 20.59 12.20 -5.02
C PHE A 117 19.69 12.22 -6.26
N GLY A 118 18.85 13.25 -6.40
CA GLY A 118 17.96 13.47 -7.54
C GLY A 118 16.50 13.55 -7.14
N GLU A 119 15.65 13.50 -8.16
CA GLU A 119 14.19 13.53 -8.02
C GLU A 119 13.61 12.17 -8.44
N VAL A 120 13.02 11.47 -7.48
CA VAL A 120 12.28 10.23 -7.68
C VAL A 120 10.92 10.32 -7.01
N LEU A 121 9.88 10.49 -7.81
CA LEU A 121 8.52 10.74 -7.36
C LEU A 121 7.59 9.69 -7.98
N PRO A 122 7.28 8.59 -7.26
CA PRO A 122 6.36 7.58 -7.79
C PRO A 122 4.97 8.17 -7.96
N THR A 123 4.24 7.69 -8.97
CA THR A 123 2.91 8.19 -9.36
C THR A 123 1.88 7.06 -9.37
N GLY A 124 0.60 7.40 -9.56
CA GLY A 124 -0.45 6.42 -9.83
C GLY A 124 -1.75 6.70 -9.08
N TYR A 125 -2.49 5.64 -8.77
CA TYR A 125 -3.73 5.78 -8.00
C TYR A 125 -4.04 4.61 -7.09
N VAL A 126 -4.90 4.89 -6.10
CA VAL A 126 -5.63 3.88 -5.35
C VAL A 126 -7.10 4.24 -5.40
N GLN A 127 -7.92 3.38 -6.00
CA GLN A 127 -9.34 3.69 -6.24
C GLN A 127 -10.28 2.53 -5.96
N TYR A 128 -11.47 2.85 -5.46
CA TYR A 128 -12.52 1.85 -5.18
C TYR A 128 -12.06 0.72 -4.25
N CYS A 129 -11.10 1.01 -3.37
CA CYS A 129 -10.58 0.03 -2.42
C CYS A 129 -11.24 0.18 -1.06
N THR A 130 -11.39 -0.94 -0.35
CA THR A 130 -11.77 -0.95 1.06
C THR A 130 -10.58 -1.39 1.90
N PHE A 131 -10.18 -0.57 2.86
CA PHE A 131 -9.17 -0.91 3.86
C PHE A 131 -9.88 -1.22 5.17
N TYR A 132 -9.62 -2.39 5.73
CA TYR A 132 -10.15 -2.77 7.03
C TYR A 132 -9.03 -3.20 7.95
N LYS A 133 -8.92 -2.50 9.09
CA LYS A 133 -7.83 -2.67 10.06
C LYS A 133 -6.45 -2.66 9.40
N PRO A 134 -6.14 -1.66 8.55
CA PRO A 134 -4.78 -1.52 8.06
C PRO A 134 -3.84 -1.30 9.26
N GLN A 135 -2.69 -1.96 9.23
CA GLN A 135 -1.65 -1.74 10.24
C GLN A 135 -0.81 -0.53 9.81
N ASP A 136 -0.47 0.34 10.77
CA ASP A 136 0.21 1.62 10.54
C ASP A 136 -0.74 2.69 9.95
N HIS A 137 -0.62 3.07 8.68
CA HIS A 137 -1.62 3.88 7.96
C HIS A 137 -2.40 3.01 6.99
N ALA A 138 -3.55 3.42 6.45
CA ALA A 138 -4.10 2.72 5.28
C ALA A 138 -3.27 3.06 4.02
N ILE A 139 -2.99 4.36 3.84
CA ILE A 139 -2.15 4.87 2.76
C ILE A 139 -1.18 5.92 3.31
N ARG A 140 0.11 5.72 3.04
CA ARG A 140 1.17 6.67 3.39
C ARG A 140 1.87 7.20 2.13
N LEU A 141 1.77 8.50 1.90
CA LEU A 141 2.50 9.22 0.85
C LEU A 141 3.66 9.97 1.50
N GLN A 142 4.88 9.48 1.29
CA GLN A 142 6.10 9.96 1.92
C GLN A 142 7.05 10.48 0.84
N GLY A 143 7.44 11.76 0.90
CA GLY A 143 8.30 12.37 -0.11
C GLY A 143 7.70 12.35 -1.53
N THR A 144 6.37 12.31 -1.63
CA THR A 144 5.61 12.26 -2.90
C THR A 144 4.16 12.71 -2.67
N GLY A 145 3.43 12.97 -3.75
CA GLY A 145 2.01 13.34 -3.71
C GLY A 145 1.48 13.79 -5.06
N GLY A 146 2.28 14.52 -5.83
CA GLY A 146 1.96 14.97 -7.17
C GLY A 146 1.68 13.79 -8.10
N ASN A 147 0.58 13.89 -8.86
CA ASN A 147 0.11 12.83 -9.77
C ASN A 147 -0.26 11.51 -9.06
N ILE A 148 -0.58 11.56 -7.77
CA ILE A 148 -1.23 10.47 -7.04
C ILE A 148 -2.71 10.81 -6.84
N THR A 149 -3.60 9.88 -7.19
CA THR A 149 -5.04 10.02 -6.96
C THR A 149 -5.53 8.96 -5.99
N LEU A 150 -6.19 9.40 -4.91
CA LEU A 150 -6.92 8.53 -4.00
C LEU A 150 -8.41 8.82 -4.19
N GLU A 151 -9.17 7.89 -4.79
CA GLU A 151 -10.58 8.11 -5.14
C GLU A 151 -11.50 7.01 -4.63
N ARG A 152 -12.62 7.38 -4.00
CA ARG A 152 -13.72 6.46 -3.63
C ARG A 152 -13.25 5.25 -2.80
N ASN A 153 -12.27 5.47 -1.94
CA ASN A 153 -11.82 4.45 -1.00
C ASN A 153 -12.62 4.53 0.30
N ILE A 154 -12.71 3.41 1.00
CA ILE A 154 -13.28 3.31 2.34
C ILE A 154 -12.16 2.86 3.28
N PHE A 155 -11.90 3.62 4.34
CA PHE A 155 -10.91 3.31 5.35
C PHE A 155 -11.58 3.06 6.69
N VAL A 156 -11.32 1.91 7.30
CA VAL A 156 -11.97 1.49 8.54
C VAL A 156 -10.92 1.01 9.53
N ASP A 157 -10.92 1.63 10.72
CA ASP A 157 -10.17 1.18 11.90
C ASP A 157 -8.65 1.04 11.69
N ALA A 158 -7.96 2.03 11.12
CA ALA A 158 -6.49 1.99 11.09
C ALA A 158 -5.90 1.75 12.48
N VAL A 159 -4.99 0.78 12.56
CA VAL A 159 -4.43 0.28 13.80
C VAL A 159 -3.17 1.06 14.13
N ASP A 160 -3.18 1.70 15.30
CA ASP A 160 -1.99 2.31 15.87
C ASP A 160 -0.97 1.22 16.25
N THR A 161 0.18 1.26 15.59
CA THR A 161 1.32 0.37 15.77
C THR A 161 2.48 1.05 16.51
N GLY A 162 2.27 2.25 17.05
CA GLY A 162 3.29 3.08 17.69
C GLY A 162 3.74 4.25 16.82
N ASP A 163 5.04 4.54 16.87
CA ASP A 163 5.68 5.65 16.16
C ASP A 163 6.19 5.21 14.76
N ASP A 164 5.90 5.99 13.72
CA ASP A 164 6.52 5.86 12.40
C ASP A 164 7.94 6.47 12.44
N PHE A 165 8.75 6.11 11.46
CA PHE A 165 10.17 6.42 11.45
C PHE A 165 10.52 7.52 10.45
N THR A 166 11.55 8.30 10.76
CA THR A 166 12.14 9.20 9.76
C THR A 166 12.88 8.38 8.69
N HIS A 167 12.76 8.74 7.43
CA HIS A 167 13.50 8.06 6.36
C HIS A 167 15.01 8.31 6.44
N LEU A 168 15.43 9.42 7.07
CA LEU A 168 16.84 9.81 7.19
C LEU A 168 17.59 8.98 8.21
N THR A 169 16.99 8.72 9.37
CA THR A 169 17.68 8.07 10.50
C THR A 169 17.14 6.68 10.79
N GLY A 170 15.96 6.33 10.27
CA GLY A 170 15.23 5.11 10.64
C GLY A 170 14.74 5.11 12.09
N VAL A 171 14.85 6.24 12.81
CA VAL A 171 14.45 6.35 14.21
C VAL A 171 12.95 6.64 14.28
N PRO A 172 12.18 5.90 15.13
CA PRO A 172 10.78 6.19 15.40
C PRO A 172 10.64 7.52 16.13
N MET A 173 9.65 8.34 15.75
CA MET A 173 9.40 9.66 16.35
C MET A 173 7.95 9.81 16.78
N GLU A 174 7.71 10.28 18.01
CA GLU A 174 6.37 10.50 18.59
C GLU A 174 5.48 11.45 17.75
N TRP A 175 6.09 12.39 17.03
CA TRP A 175 5.36 13.32 16.15
C TRP A 175 5.05 12.76 14.75
N LEU A 176 5.39 11.49 14.51
CA LEU A 176 4.98 10.73 13.34
C LEU A 176 4.09 9.56 13.80
N PRO A 177 2.89 9.83 14.34
CA PRO A 177 2.03 8.77 14.86
C PRO A 177 1.49 7.88 13.74
N THR A 178 1.32 6.61 14.07
CA THR A 178 0.57 5.66 13.24
C THR A 178 -0.92 5.64 13.63
N GLY A 179 -1.73 4.80 12.97
CA GLY A 179 -3.17 4.69 13.23
C GLY A 179 -4.04 5.74 12.52
N SER A 180 -3.47 6.60 11.70
CA SER A 180 -4.23 7.49 10.80
C SER A 180 -4.55 6.78 9.48
N ASN A 181 -5.78 6.92 8.98
CA ASN A 181 -6.17 6.24 7.73
C ASN A 181 -5.33 6.71 6.53
N VAL A 182 -5.18 8.01 6.31
CA VAL A 182 -4.33 8.55 5.23
C VAL A 182 -3.35 9.56 5.78
N ALA A 183 -2.08 9.41 5.43
CA ALA A 183 -1.02 10.33 5.82
C ALA A 183 -0.24 10.81 4.60
N ILE A 184 -0.19 12.14 4.40
CA ILE A 184 0.47 12.78 3.25
C ILE A 184 1.65 13.65 3.69
N SER A 185 2.58 13.91 2.78
CA SER A 185 3.71 14.82 3.01
C SER A 185 3.25 16.28 3.00
N ILE A 186 3.67 17.10 3.96
CA ILE A 186 3.35 18.55 3.99
C ILE A 186 4.11 19.38 2.93
N PHE A 187 5.15 18.83 2.30
CA PHE A 187 6.04 19.59 1.41
C PHE A 187 5.47 19.72 0.00
N TYR A 188 4.30 20.33 -0.12
CA TYR A 188 3.53 20.45 -1.38
C TYR A 188 4.27 21.13 -2.52
N ALA A 189 5.10 22.14 -2.19
CA ALA A 189 5.91 22.83 -3.19
C ALA A 189 6.97 21.92 -3.83
N THR A 190 7.41 20.89 -3.10
CA THR A 190 8.46 19.96 -3.52
C THR A 190 7.89 18.69 -4.12
N TYR A 191 6.87 18.12 -3.48
CA TYR A 191 6.36 16.79 -3.82
C TYR A 191 5.01 16.81 -4.54
N GLY A 192 4.36 17.98 -4.65
CA GLY A 192 3.01 18.12 -5.17
C GLY A 192 1.93 17.72 -4.14
N ILE A 193 0.66 17.95 -4.51
CA ILE A 193 -0.51 17.64 -3.69
C ILE A 193 -1.25 16.46 -4.34
N PRO A 194 -1.55 15.38 -3.61
CA PRO A 194 -2.37 14.29 -4.14
C PRO A 194 -3.81 14.75 -4.36
N THR A 195 -4.49 14.12 -5.32
CA THR A 195 -5.91 14.33 -5.56
C THR A 195 -6.71 13.39 -4.67
N LEU A 196 -7.48 13.93 -3.72
CA LEU A 196 -8.37 13.17 -2.83
C LEU A 196 -9.83 13.40 -3.23
N LEU A 197 -10.52 12.34 -3.68
CA LEU A 197 -11.89 12.43 -4.21
C LEU A 197 -12.81 11.40 -3.57
N ASP A 198 -13.91 11.83 -2.97
CA ASP A 198 -14.98 10.96 -2.46
C ASP A 198 -14.53 9.80 -1.55
N ASN A 199 -13.45 9.98 -0.78
CA ASN A 199 -12.99 8.96 0.17
C ASN A 199 -13.77 9.04 1.49
N TRP A 200 -14.00 7.88 2.11
CA TRP A 200 -14.67 7.74 3.40
C TRP A 200 -13.73 7.13 4.45
N SER A 201 -13.87 7.56 5.69
CA SER A 201 -12.98 7.20 6.79
C SER A 201 -13.80 7.03 8.06
N TYR A 202 -13.59 5.95 8.79
CA TYR A 202 -14.32 5.62 10.00
C TYR A 202 -13.44 4.87 11.00
N HIS A 203 -13.65 5.15 12.29
CA HIS A 203 -13.13 4.38 13.40
C HIS A 203 -14.29 3.95 14.30
N SER A 204 -14.21 2.73 14.82
CA SER A 204 -15.23 2.10 15.65
C SER A 204 -15.17 2.58 17.10
N GLU A 205 -14.01 3.03 17.56
CA GLU A 205 -13.85 3.70 18.85
C GLU A 205 -14.23 5.19 18.70
N GLU A 206 -15.22 5.63 19.48
CA GLU A 206 -15.79 6.98 19.36
C GLU A 206 -14.72 8.07 19.55
N GLU A 207 -13.83 7.92 20.53
CA GLU A 207 -12.78 8.90 20.79
C GLU A 207 -11.81 9.06 19.59
N ILE A 208 -11.41 7.94 18.97
CA ILE A 208 -10.54 7.95 17.77
C ILE A 208 -11.31 8.52 16.56
N ASN A 209 -12.58 8.16 16.40
CA ASN A 209 -13.41 8.63 15.29
C ASN A 209 -13.78 10.13 15.37
N LEU A 210 -13.66 10.73 16.56
CA LEU A 210 -13.82 12.17 16.74
C LEU A 210 -12.51 12.93 16.50
N ASP A 211 -11.37 12.24 16.51
CA ASP A 211 -10.06 12.83 16.22
C ASP A 211 -9.82 12.94 14.71
N GLY A 212 -9.97 14.16 14.17
CA GLY A 212 -9.72 14.45 12.77
C GLY A 212 -8.34 14.00 12.26
N THR A 213 -7.32 13.96 13.12
CA THR A 213 -5.96 13.55 12.76
C THR A 213 -5.85 12.04 12.51
N LYS A 214 -6.82 11.23 12.96
CA LYS A 214 -6.88 9.79 12.72
C LYS A 214 -7.55 9.43 11.39
N HIS A 215 -8.06 10.42 10.66
CA HIS A 215 -8.68 10.21 9.34
C HIS A 215 -7.76 10.59 8.18
N PHE A 216 -7.37 11.86 8.11
CA PHE A 216 -6.51 12.40 7.06
C PHE A 216 -5.54 13.37 7.72
N VAL A 217 -4.25 13.10 7.62
CA VAL A 217 -3.21 13.89 8.29
C VAL A 217 -2.10 14.28 7.32
N GLU A 218 -1.55 15.46 7.54
CA GLU A 218 -0.35 15.94 6.87
C GLU A 218 0.81 15.82 7.85
N LEU A 219 1.92 15.19 7.44
CA LEU A 219 3.07 14.94 8.31
C LEU A 219 4.35 15.58 7.78
N CYS A 220 5.13 16.16 8.71
CA CYS A 220 6.48 16.65 8.46
C CYS A 220 7.48 15.49 8.62
N GLU A 221 8.12 15.08 7.53
CA GLU A 221 9.03 13.93 7.52
C GLU A 221 10.41 14.22 8.15
N TYR A 222 10.72 15.49 8.45
CA TYR A 222 12.01 15.92 8.98
C TYR A 222 11.99 16.39 10.44
N GLY A 223 10.79 16.53 11.06
CA GLY A 223 10.63 17.27 12.31
C GLY A 223 10.50 18.76 12.07
#